data_AF-A0A399NR58-F1
#
_entry.id   AF-A0A399NR58-F1
#
_cell.length_a   1.000
_cell.length_b   1.000
_cell.length_c   1.000
_cell.angle_alpha   90.00
_cell.angle_beta   90.00
_cell.angle_gamma   90.00
#
_symmetry.space_group_name_H-M   'P 1'
#
loop_
_entity.id
_entity.type
_entity.pdbx_description
1 polymer ?
#
loop_
_entity_poly.entity_id
_entity_poly.type
_entity_poly.pdbx_seq_one_letter_code
_entity_poly.pdbx_strand_id
1 'polypeptide(L)'
;VDPATAGAGAAGGTAAGLVAWGAVVGSGSAGVADAIGLAGLVSGADVVITGEGRFDAQSRTGKVASHVLDLARAHATAAILVAGSVAAPTDGFAAARSLTDLAG
;
A
#
# COMPACT_ATOMS: atom_id res chain seq x y z
N VAL A 1 -25.91 -12.24 -0.04
CA VAL A 1 -24.44 -12.07 0.17
C VAL A 1 -23.96 -13.29 0.92
N ASP A 2 -22.99 -14.02 0.37
CA ASP A 2 -22.37 -15.14 1.07
C ASP A 2 -21.57 -14.60 2.27
N PRO A 3 -21.87 -14.99 3.52
CA PRO A 3 -21.12 -14.55 4.70
C PRO A 3 -19.65 -14.96 4.67
N ALA A 4 -19.27 -15.95 3.86
CA ALA A 4 -17.88 -16.37 3.65
C ALA A 4 -17.13 -15.48 2.64
N THR A 5 -17.78 -14.49 2.02
CA THR A 5 -17.11 -13.57 1.09
C THR A 5 -15.98 -12.82 1.80
N ALA A 6 -14.75 -12.96 1.30
CA ALA A 6 -13.58 -12.30 1.86
C ALA A 6 -13.80 -10.77 1.92
N GLY A 7 -13.57 -10.17 3.09
CA GLY A 7 -13.76 -8.74 3.33
C GLY A 7 -15.21 -8.30 3.63
N ALA A 8 -16.20 -9.19 3.56
CA ALA A 8 -17.61 -8.82 3.85
C ALA A 8 -17.84 -8.38 5.31
N GLY A 9 -17.00 -8.83 6.24
CA GLY A 9 -17.03 -8.41 7.65
C GLY A 9 -16.45 -7.01 7.92
N ALA A 10 -15.85 -6.35 6.93
CA ALA A 10 -15.24 -5.04 7.12
C ALA A 10 -16.24 -4.00 7.62
N ALA A 11 -15.80 -3.13 8.52
CA ALA A 11 -16.62 -2.14 9.23
C ALA A 11 -17.91 -2.76 9.84
N GLY A 12 -17.77 -3.92 10.51
CA GLY A 12 -18.88 -4.58 11.21
C GLY A 12 -19.97 -5.14 10.29
N GLY A 13 -19.62 -5.53 9.06
CA GLY A 13 -20.58 -6.08 8.09
C GLY A 13 -21.15 -5.03 7.12
N THR A 14 -20.77 -3.76 7.24
CA THR A 14 -21.15 -2.71 6.28
C THR A 14 -20.75 -3.08 4.85
N ALA A 15 -19.56 -3.67 4.68
CA ALA A 15 -19.10 -4.14 3.37
C ALA A 15 -20.04 -5.19 2.75
N ALA A 16 -20.64 -6.09 3.54
CA ALA A 16 -21.63 -7.05 3.04
C ALA A 16 -22.87 -6.37 2.45
N GLY A 17 -23.35 -5.29 3.07
CA GLY A 17 -24.46 -4.49 2.54
C GLY A 17 -24.12 -3.83 1.21
N LEU A 18 -22.92 -3.26 1.09
CA LEU A 18 -22.44 -2.66 -0.17
C LEU A 18 -22.28 -3.70 -1.27
N VAL A 19 -21.76 -4.90 -0.95
CA VAL A 19 -21.66 -6.00 -1.92
C VAL A 19 -23.04 -6.47 -2.36
N ALA A 20 -24.03 -6.52 -1.46
CA ALA A 20 -25.42 -6.81 -1.82
C ALA A 20 -26.00 -5.77 -2.80
N TRP A 21 -25.52 -4.53 -2.72
CA TRP A 21 -25.85 -3.44 -3.63
C TRP A 21 -24.98 -3.43 -4.92
N GLY A 22 -24.17 -4.46 -5.15
CA GLY A 22 -23.37 -4.61 -6.36
C GLY A 22 -21.98 -3.98 -6.28
N ALA A 23 -21.51 -3.55 -5.11
CA ALA A 23 -20.12 -3.17 -4.93
C ALA A 23 -19.18 -4.38 -5.02
N VAL A 24 -17.93 -4.13 -5.41
CA VAL A 24 -16.87 -5.15 -5.47
C VAL A 24 -15.85 -4.86 -4.36
N VAL A 25 -15.50 -5.88 -3.59
CA VAL A 25 -14.41 -5.77 -2.60
C VAL A 25 -13.08 -5.91 -3.32
N GLY A 26 -12.16 -4.99 -3.06
CA GLY A 26 -10.82 -4.98 -3.64
C GLY A 26 -9.77 -4.43 -2.67
N SER A 27 -8.53 -4.37 -3.14
CA SER A 27 -7.44 -3.76 -2.38
C SER A 27 -7.69 -2.26 -2.21
N GLY A 28 -7.68 -1.78 -0.96
CA GLY A 28 -7.84 -0.36 -0.67
C GLY A 28 -6.68 0.49 -1.22
N SER A 29 -5.45 0.00 -1.17
CA SER A 29 -4.27 0.71 -1.69
C SER A 29 -4.33 0.87 -3.21
N ALA A 30 -4.71 -0.19 -3.92
CA ALA A 30 -4.90 -0.14 -5.37
C ALA A 30 -6.07 0.78 -5.75
N GLY A 31 -7.22 0.67 -5.06
CA GLY A 31 -8.38 1.52 -5.32
C GLY A 31 -8.09 3.02 -5.12
N VAL A 32 -7.31 3.39 -4.09
CA VAL A 32 -6.87 4.78 -3.90
C VAL A 32 -5.88 5.19 -4.97
N ALA A 33 -4.91 4.34 -5.31
CA ALA A 33 -3.91 4.62 -6.34
C ALA A 33 -4.56 4.91 -7.71
N ASP A 34 -5.54 4.10 -8.10
CA ASP A 34 -6.31 4.29 -9.33
C ASP A 34 -7.11 5.60 -9.27
N ALA A 35 -7.80 5.87 -8.16
CA ALA A 35 -8.63 7.06 -8.00
C ALA A 35 -7.84 8.38 -8.11
N ILE A 36 -6.56 8.38 -7.71
CA ILE A 36 -5.68 9.56 -7.79
C ILE A 36 -4.77 9.57 -9.02
N GLY A 37 -4.86 8.57 -9.90
CA GLY A 37 -3.98 8.44 -11.08
C GLY A 37 -2.51 8.22 -10.72
N LEU A 38 -2.23 7.52 -9.62
CA LEU A 38 -0.90 7.40 -9.03
C LEU A 38 0.14 6.82 -9.99
N ALA A 39 -0.23 5.83 -10.82
CA ALA A 39 0.68 5.23 -11.78
C ALA A 39 1.28 6.25 -12.75
N GLY A 40 0.47 7.20 -13.24
CA GLY A 40 0.95 8.27 -14.13
C GLY A 40 1.90 9.24 -13.42
N LEU A 41 1.61 9.57 -12.16
CA LEU A 41 2.47 10.41 -11.33
C LEU A 41 3.82 9.73 -11.06
N VAL A 42 3.82 8.44 -10.74
CA VAL A 42 5.03 7.64 -10.51
C VAL A 42 5.86 7.56 -11.80
N SER A 43 5.21 7.28 -12.94
CA SER A 43 5.89 7.16 -14.23
C SER A 43 6.59 8.46 -14.68
N GLY A 44 6.10 9.62 -14.24
CA GLY A 44 6.70 10.91 -14.56
C GLY A 44 7.75 11.40 -13.55
N ALA A 45 7.97 10.65 -12.47
CA ALA A 45 8.86 11.06 -11.38
C ALA A 45 10.25 10.42 -11.51
N ASP A 46 11.28 11.16 -11.10
CA ASP A 46 12.63 10.62 -10.94
C ASP A 46 12.72 9.71 -9.71
N VAL A 47 12.00 10.08 -8.65
CA VAL A 47 11.98 9.39 -7.35
C VAL A 47 10.57 9.43 -6.78
N VAL A 48 10.13 8.33 -6.17
CA VAL A 48 8.94 8.27 -5.33
C VAL A 48 9.32 7.93 -3.89
N ILE A 49 8.79 8.69 -2.94
CA ILE A 49 8.96 8.43 -1.50
C ILE A 49 7.63 7.92 -0.95
N THR A 50 7.67 6.79 -0.23
CA THR A 50 6.51 6.17 0.40
C THR A 50 6.80 5.82 1.85
N GLY A 51 5.76 5.47 2.60
CA GLY A 51 5.89 5.24 4.04
C GLY A 51 4.65 4.65 4.69
N GLU A 52 4.84 4.13 5.89
CA GLU A 52 3.79 3.73 6.81
C GLU A 52 4.29 3.77 8.25
N GLY A 53 3.39 3.60 9.23
CA GLY A 53 3.79 3.65 10.65
C GLY A 53 4.79 2.55 11.04
N ARG A 54 4.64 1.34 10.48
CA ARG A 54 5.54 0.21 10.73
C ARG A 54 5.65 -0.64 9.48
N PHE A 55 6.88 -0.79 8.98
CA PHE A 55 7.20 -1.68 7.88
C PHE A 55 7.66 -3.04 8.44
N ASP A 56 6.79 -4.05 8.35
CA ASP A 56 7.04 -5.40 8.86
C ASP A 56 6.65 -6.49 7.83
N ALA A 57 6.64 -7.76 8.24
CA ALA A 57 6.31 -8.86 7.33
C ALA A 57 4.90 -8.74 6.71
N GLN A 58 3.94 -8.09 7.39
CA GLN A 58 2.59 -7.86 6.85
C GLN A 58 2.56 -6.71 5.86
N SER A 59 3.54 -5.83 5.87
CA SER A 59 3.67 -4.76 4.87
C SER A 59 3.93 -5.28 3.47
N ARG A 60 4.55 -6.47 3.36
CA ARG A 60 4.76 -7.17 2.09
C ARG A 60 3.47 -7.75 1.49
N THR A 61 2.38 -7.85 2.25
CA THR A 61 1.14 -8.50 1.80
C THR A 61 0.09 -7.51 1.28
N GLY A 62 0.51 -6.43 0.59
CA GLY A 62 -0.40 -5.53 -0.13
C GLY A 62 -0.76 -4.21 0.56
N LYS A 63 0.09 -3.74 1.49
CA LYS A 63 -0.04 -2.38 2.05
C LYS A 63 0.42 -1.30 1.07
N VAL A 64 0.20 -0.04 1.43
CA VAL A 64 0.53 1.14 0.61
C VAL A 64 1.99 1.13 0.16
N ALA A 65 2.93 0.86 1.07
CA ALA A 65 4.36 0.89 0.74
C ALA A 65 4.77 -0.15 -0.31
N SER A 66 4.22 -1.37 -0.25
CA SER A 66 4.47 -2.41 -1.26
C SER A 66 3.81 -2.05 -2.59
N HIS A 67 2.58 -1.54 -2.59
CA HIS A 67 1.91 -1.13 -3.82
C HIS A 67 2.67 -0.01 -4.56
N VAL A 68 3.16 1.00 -3.83
CA VAL A 68 3.98 2.06 -4.42
C VAL A 68 5.31 1.51 -4.97
N LEU A 69 5.95 0.58 -4.27
CA LEU A 69 7.17 -0.07 -4.75
C LEU A 69 6.93 -0.84 -6.05
N ASP A 70 5.80 -1.55 -6.16
CA ASP A 70 5.46 -2.31 -7.36
C ASP A 70 5.17 -1.38 -8.55
N LEU A 71 4.47 -0.26 -8.34
CA LEU A 71 4.29 0.78 -9.35
C LEU A 71 5.63 1.38 -9.78
N ALA A 72 6.50 1.72 -8.83
CA ALA A 72 7.82 2.26 -9.13
C ALA A 72 8.66 1.30 -9.98
N ARG A 73 8.65 0.01 -9.66
CA ARG A 73 9.31 -1.05 -10.46
C ARG A 73 8.74 -1.14 -11.87
N ALA A 74 7.43 -1.09 -12.03
CA ALA A 74 6.77 -1.16 -13.33
C ALA A 74 7.16 0.01 -14.26
N HIS A 75 7.52 1.16 -13.68
CA HIS A 75 7.91 2.37 -14.40
C HIS A 75 9.40 2.71 -14.33
N ALA A 76 10.23 1.81 -13.76
CA ALA A 76 11.67 2.03 -13.53
C ALA A 76 12.01 3.29 -12.73
N THR A 77 11.09 3.73 -11.86
CA THR A 77 11.27 4.88 -10.94
C THR A 77 11.96 4.42 -9.66
N ALA A 78 12.88 5.23 -9.12
CA ALA A 78 13.53 4.91 -7.85
C ALA A 78 12.55 5.09 -6.68
N ALA A 79 12.35 4.04 -5.87
CA ALA A 79 11.49 4.09 -4.69
C ALA A 79 12.31 4.23 -3.39
N ILE A 80 11.89 5.12 -2.51
CA ILE A 80 12.48 5.30 -1.16
C ILE A 80 11.42 5.04 -0.10
N LEU A 81 11.78 4.26 0.92
CA LEU A 81 10.94 3.99 2.08
C LEU A 81 11.29 4.90 3.25
N VAL A 82 10.30 5.59 3.81
CA VAL A 82 10.41 6.30 5.09
C VAL A 82 9.28 5.80 5.99
N ALA A 83 9.59 4.97 6.97
CA ALA A 83 8.61 4.36 7.86
C ALA A 83 8.84 4.77 9.32
N GLY A 84 7.78 4.75 10.13
CA GLY A 84 7.90 5.01 11.57
C GLY A 84 8.91 4.07 12.23
N SER A 85 8.79 2.77 11.94
CA SER A 85 9.80 1.76 12.27
C SER A 85 9.97 0.77 11.10
N VAL A 86 11.19 0.25 10.93
CA VAL A 86 11.51 -0.78 9.92
C VAL A 86 11.93 -2.06 10.63
N ALA A 87 11.12 -3.10 10.53
CA ALA A 87 11.31 -4.38 11.20
C ALA A 87 11.40 -5.57 10.22
N ALA A 88 11.54 -5.30 8.93
CA ALA A 88 11.67 -6.30 7.87
C ALA A 88 12.65 -5.84 6.77
N PRO A 89 13.19 -6.76 5.95
CA PRO A 89 14.03 -6.42 4.80
C PRO A 89 13.33 -5.47 3.83
N THR A 90 14.07 -4.50 3.29
CA THR A 90 13.57 -3.43 2.43
C THR A 90 13.97 -3.62 0.96
N ASP A 91 14.08 -4.88 0.54
CA ASP A 91 14.56 -5.27 -0.78
C ASP A 91 13.79 -4.59 -1.91
N GLY A 92 14.52 -3.89 -2.78
CA GLY A 92 13.99 -3.18 -3.94
C GLY A 92 13.72 -1.69 -3.72
N PHE A 93 13.73 -1.20 -2.49
CA PHE A 93 13.84 0.25 -2.26
C PHE A 93 15.28 0.69 -2.51
N ALA A 94 15.46 1.83 -3.17
CA ALA A 94 16.77 2.46 -3.37
C ALA A 94 17.38 2.95 -2.06
N ALA A 95 16.53 3.34 -1.10
CA ALA A 95 16.91 3.66 0.27
C ALA A 95 15.74 3.40 1.22
N ALA A 96 16.06 3.13 2.49
CA ALA A 96 15.08 3.02 3.56
C ALA A 96 15.54 3.78 4.81
N ARG A 97 14.60 4.44 5.50
CA ARG A 97 14.84 5.11 6.78
C ARG A 97 13.72 4.78 7.78
N SER A 98 14.14 4.53 9.01
CA SER A 98 13.29 4.38 10.19
C SER A 98 13.28 5.70 10.94
N LEU A 99 12.09 6.26 11.21
CA LEU A 99 11.97 7.53 11.93
C LEU A 99 12.32 7.37 13.41
N THR A 100 12.06 6.21 14.02
CA THR A 100 12.49 5.94 15.40
C THR A 100 14.01 5.97 15.53
N ASP A 101 14.74 5.49 14.54
CA ASP A 101 16.21 5.48 14.57
C ASP A 101 16.79 6.89 14.46
N LEU A 102 16.08 7.80 13.78
CA LEU A 102 16.46 9.21 13.63
C LEU A 102 16.08 10.04 14.86
N ALA A 103 15.01 9.66 15.57
CA ALA A 103 14.48 10.41 16.70
C ALA A 103 15.26 10.19 18.01
N GLY A 104 15.98 9.08 18.15
CA GLY A 104 16.74 8.71 19.35
C GLY A 104 15.93 7.86 20.32
#